data_AF-A0A2V9SYX6-F1
#
_entry.id   AF-A0A2V9SYX6-F1
#
_cell.length_a   1.000
_cell.length_b   1.000
_cell.length_c   1.000
_cell.angle_alpha   90.00
_cell.angle_beta   90.00
_cell.angle_gamma   90.00
#
_symmetry.space_group_name_H-M   'P 1'
#
loop_
_entity.id
_entity.type
_entity.pdbx_description
1 polymer ?
#
loop_
_entity_poly.entity_id
_entity_poly.type
_entity_poly.pdbx_seq_one_letter_code
_entity_poly.pdbx_strand_id
1 'polypeptide(L)'
;MNPVAPYKSLKNSNPRCANLMTMAEQELSAFFTAVTQLFGSEQAELSAEDWLRELIEIDGLPASTREWRLITAKVSTRLASRVNASSVSTEFTTP
;
A
#
# COMPACT_ATOMS: atom_id res chain seq x y z
N MET A 1 27.20 40.95 -13.69
CA MET A 1 26.93 39.56 -13.26
C MET A 1 26.33 39.62 -11.87
N ASN A 2 25.08 39.21 -11.70
CA ASN A 2 24.44 39.12 -10.37
C ASN A 2 24.79 37.76 -9.75
N PRO A 3 25.17 37.70 -8.46
CA PRO A 3 25.40 36.43 -7.79
C PRO A 3 24.06 35.71 -7.58
N VAL A 4 23.95 34.50 -8.12
CA VAL A 4 22.82 33.60 -7.86
C VAL A 4 22.92 33.17 -6.40
N ALA A 5 21.93 33.57 -5.60
CA ALA A 5 21.84 33.15 -4.20
C ALA A 5 21.82 31.61 -4.13
N PRO A 6 22.47 31.00 -3.11
CA PRO A 6 22.41 29.56 -2.94
C PRO A 6 20.95 29.17 -2.76
N TYR A 7 20.47 28.24 -3.59
CA TYR A 7 19.15 27.65 -3.47
C TYR A 7 19.06 27.06 -2.06
N LYS A 8 18.40 27.76 -1.14
CA LYS A 8 18.07 27.22 0.17
C LYS A 8 17.30 25.95 -0.12
N SER A 9 17.90 24.80 0.19
CA SER A 9 17.18 23.54 0.30
C SER A 9 16.05 23.82 1.28
N LEU A 10 14.86 24.03 0.72
CA LEU A 10 13.65 24.22 1.47
C LEU A 10 13.37 22.84 2.05
N LYS A 11 14.01 22.50 3.17
CA LYS A 11 13.55 21.42 4.03
C LYS A 11 12.25 21.89 4.66
N ASN A 12 11.21 21.93 3.84
CA ASN A 12 9.82 22.02 4.25
C ASN A 12 9.44 20.65 4.83
N SER A 13 10.06 20.28 5.94
CA SER A 13 9.67 19.15 6.76
C SER A 13 8.33 19.46 7.41
N ASN A 14 7.25 19.39 6.63
CA ASN A 14 5.90 19.53 7.16
C ASN A 14 5.65 18.29 8.05
N PRO A 15 5.59 18.45 9.39
CA PRO A 15 5.48 17.32 10.30
C PRO A 15 4.20 16.51 10.06
N ARG A 16 3.16 17.13 9.47
CA ARG A 16 1.95 16.42 9.06
C ARG A 16 2.22 15.47 7.89
N CYS A 17 2.92 15.92 6.86
CA CYS A 17 3.30 15.05 5.74
C CYS A 17 4.18 13.89 6.21
N ALA A 18 5.15 14.17 7.08
CA ALA A 18 6.00 13.12 7.66
C ALA A 18 5.19 12.08 8.45
N ASN A 19 4.26 12.54 9.29
CA ASN A 19 3.40 11.64 10.06
C ASN A 19 2.50 10.78 9.15
N LEU A 20 1.89 11.38 8.12
CA LEU A 20 1.07 10.63 7.15
C LEU A 20 1.88 9.59 6.40
N MET A 21 3.11 9.90 5.99
CA MET A 21 4.01 8.93 5.34
C MET A 21 4.37 7.79 6.29
N THR A 22 4.70 8.07 7.56
CA THR A 22 4.98 7.04 8.56
C THR A 22 3.78 6.11 8.78
N MET A 23 2.56 6.65 8.83
CA MET A 23 1.35 5.83 8.98
C MET A 23 1.10 4.95 7.77
N ALA A 24 1.27 5.49 6.56
CA ALA A 24 1.15 4.75 5.31
C ALA A 24 2.18 3.59 5.24
N GLU A 25 3.43 3.89 5.57
CA GLU A 25 4.53 2.91 5.60
C GLU A 25 4.25 1.79 6.60
N GLN A 26 3.80 2.12 7.80
CA GLN A 26 3.47 1.14 8.84
C GLN A 26 2.33 0.22 8.41
N GLU A 27 1.24 0.79 7.89
CA GLU A 27 0.07 0.00 7.48
C GLU A 27 0.38 -0.89 6.25
N LEU A 28 1.10 -0.37 5.24
CA LEU A 28 1.50 -1.16 4.08
C LEU A 28 2.51 -2.26 4.46
N SER A 29 3.49 -1.97 5.31
CA SER A 29 4.51 -2.95 5.73
C SER A 29 3.90 -4.10 6.54
N ALA A 30 2.98 -3.78 7.46
CA ALA A 30 2.26 -4.77 8.23
C ALA A 30 1.40 -5.67 7.34
N PHE A 31 0.67 -5.07 6.39
CA PHE A 31 -0.13 -5.81 5.42
C PHE A 31 0.74 -6.69 4.51
N PHE A 32 1.78 -6.14 3.89
CA PHE A 32 2.68 -6.88 3.00
C PHE A 32 3.32 -8.07 3.71
N THR A 33 3.79 -7.87 4.94
CA THR A 33 4.40 -8.95 5.73
C THR A 33 3.39 -10.05 6.04
N ALA A 34 2.17 -9.69 6.44
CA ALA A 34 1.11 -10.67 6.71
C ALA A 34 0.74 -11.48 5.45
N VAL A 35 0.58 -10.81 4.30
CA VAL A 35 0.28 -11.47 3.03
C VAL A 35 1.43 -12.37 2.60
N THR A 36 2.67 -11.92 2.75
CA THR A 36 3.87 -12.73 2.43
C THR A 36 3.89 -14.02 3.24
N GLN A 37 3.60 -13.93 4.55
CA GLN A 37 3.61 -15.09 5.45
C GLN A 37 2.46 -16.07 5.16
N LEU A 38 1.29 -15.58 4.76
CA LEU A 38 0.09 -16.42 4.57
C LEU A 38 -0.06 -16.96 3.15
N PHE A 39 0.36 -16.19 2.14
CA PHE A 39 0.06 -16.47 0.73
C PHE A 39 1.28 -16.39 -0.19
N GLY A 40 2.46 -16.08 0.34
CA GLY A 40 3.71 -15.98 -0.42
C GLY A 40 3.99 -14.59 -1.00
N SER A 41 5.22 -14.41 -1.46
CA SER A 41 5.74 -13.11 -1.93
C SER A 41 5.02 -12.59 -3.17
N GLU A 42 4.64 -13.47 -4.11
CA GLU A 42 3.90 -13.08 -5.31
C GLU A 42 2.57 -12.42 -4.96
N GLN A 43 1.80 -13.00 -4.04
CA GLN A 43 0.54 -12.41 -3.59
C GLN A 43 0.76 -11.11 -2.82
N ALA A 44 1.87 -11.00 -2.09
CA ALA A 44 2.22 -9.77 -1.38
C ALA A 44 2.55 -8.62 -2.32
N GLU A 45 3.30 -8.89 -3.39
CA GLU A 45 3.64 -7.90 -4.44
C GLU A 45 2.38 -7.42 -5.16
N LEU A 46 1.52 -8.34 -5.64
CA LEU A 46 0.25 -7.99 -6.27
C LEU A 46 -0.66 -7.19 -5.32
N SER A 47 -0.69 -7.55 -4.04
CA SER A 47 -1.50 -6.84 -3.05
C SER A 47 -0.95 -5.45 -2.71
N ALA A 48 0.38 -5.26 -2.74
CA ALA A 48 0.98 -3.94 -2.59
C ALA A 48 0.64 -3.04 -3.79
N GLU A 49 0.65 -3.58 -5.01
CA GLU A 49 0.20 -2.84 -6.18
C GLU A 49 -1.27 -2.44 -6.07
N ASP A 50 -2.15 -3.36 -5.67
CA ASP A 50 -3.57 -3.07 -5.45
C ASP A 50 -3.76 -1.97 -4.39
N TRP A 51 -2.96 -1.99 -3.32
CA TRP A 51 -2.97 -0.98 -2.27
C TRP A 51 -2.56 0.40 -2.76
N LEU A 52 -1.50 0.48 -3.58
CA LEU A 52 -1.07 1.72 -4.21
C LEU A 52 -2.11 2.24 -5.23
N ARG A 53 -2.78 1.35 -5.97
CA ARG A 53 -3.87 1.74 -6.88
C ARG A 53 -5.05 2.34 -6.12
N GLU A 54 -5.50 1.71 -5.04
CA GLU A 54 -6.57 2.27 -4.18
C GLU A 54 -6.18 3.64 -3.60
N LEU A 55 -4.91 3.83 -3.23
CA LEU A 55 -4.40 5.14 -2.78
C LEU A 55 -4.44 6.21 -3.88
N ILE A 56 -4.22 5.84 -5.15
CA ILE A 56 -4.31 6.76 -6.28
C ILE A 56 -5.77 7.12 -6.61
N GLU A 57 -6.71 6.20 -6.37
CA GLU A 57 -8.12 6.35 -6.73
C GLU A 57 -8.95 7.15 -5.70
N ILE A 58 -8.48 7.34 -4.48
CA ILE A 58 -9.22 8.08 -3.45
C ILE A 58 -9.13 9.61 -3.63
N ASP A 59 -10.26 10.28 -3.37
CA ASP A 59 -10.35 11.75 -3.37
C ASP A 59 -9.67 12.34 -2.13
N GLY A 60 -8.35 12.49 -2.21
CA GLY A 60 -7.52 13.09 -1.17
C GLY A 60 -6.76 12.07 -0.31
N LEU A 61 -5.74 12.56 0.40
CA LEU A 61 -4.88 11.71 1.23
C LEU A 61 -5.60 11.29 2.52
N PRO A 62 -5.47 10.02 2.95
CA PRO A 62 -5.94 9.59 4.26
C PRO A 62 -5.29 10.44 5.35
N ALA A 63 -6.08 10.90 6.31
CA ALA A 63 -5.65 11.77 7.39
C ALA A 63 -5.50 11.03 8.73
N SER A 64 -5.90 9.76 8.80
CA SER A 64 -5.97 8.96 10.02
C SER A 64 -5.66 7.49 9.80
N THR A 65 -5.27 6.78 10.87
CA THR A 65 -5.03 5.32 10.84
C THR A 65 -6.24 4.55 10.35
N ARG A 66 -7.45 5.01 10.72
CA ARG A 66 -8.71 4.38 10.30
C ARG A 66 -8.88 4.39 8.78
N GLU A 67 -8.53 5.50 8.13
CA GLU A 67 -8.64 5.63 6.68
C GLU A 67 -7.58 4.81 5.96
N TRP A 68 -6.35 4.75 6.47
CA TRP A 68 -5.32 3.83 5.96
C TRP A 68 -5.77 2.37 6.05
N ARG A 69 -6.35 1.96 7.19
CA ARG A 69 -6.89 0.61 7.37
C ARG A 69 -8.06 0.30 6.45
N LEU A 70 -8.84 1.31 6.04
CA LEU A 70 -9.93 1.12 5.08
C LEU A 70 -9.39 0.71 3.71
N ILE A 71 -8.27 1.32 3.27
CA ILE A 71 -7.57 0.90 2.04
C ILE A 71 -7.14 -0.56 2.17
N THR A 72 -6.45 -0.91 3.26
CA THR A 72 -6.01 -2.30 3.51
C THR A 72 -7.17 -3.29 3.52
N ALA A 73 -8.32 -2.92 4.10
CA ALA A 73 -9.51 -3.77 4.12
C ALA A 73 -10.09 -3.99 2.71
N LYS A 74 -10.17 -2.94 1.87
CA LYS A 74 -10.60 -3.07 0.48
C LYS A 74 -9.66 -3.95 -0.34
N VAL A 75 -8.35 -3.79 -0.18
CA VAL A 75 -7.37 -4.62 -0.89
C VAL A 75 -7.46 -6.07 -0.42
N SER A 76 -7.73 -6.30 0.86
CA SER A 76 -7.91 -7.65 1.41
C SER A 76 -9.08 -8.40 0.77
N THR A 77 -10.17 -7.73 0.37
CA THR A 77 -11.28 -8.39 -0.34
C THR A 77 -10.88 -8.79 -1.76
N ARG A 78 -10.06 -7.97 -2.45
CA ARG A 78 -9.48 -8.30 -3.76
C ARG A 78 -8.52 -9.47 -3.65
N LEU A 79 -7.64 -9.46 -2.64
CA LEU A 79 -6.73 -10.58 -2.33
C LEU A 79 -7.52 -11.87 -2.09
N ALA A 80 -8.53 -11.84 -1.21
CA ALA A 80 -9.36 -13.00 -0.92
C ALA A 80 -10.00 -13.60 -2.18
N SER A 81 -10.50 -12.74 -3.08
CA SER A 81 -11.07 -13.18 -4.36
C SER A 81 -10.03 -13.87 -5.25
N ARG A 82 -8.82 -13.30 -5.33
CA ARG A 82 -7.70 -13.84 -6.13
C ARG A 82 -7.20 -15.17 -5.60
N VAL A 83 -6.90 -15.28 -4.30
CA VAL A 83 -6.39 -16.54 -3.71
C VAL A 83 -7.42 -17.66 -3.81
N ASN A 84 -8.71 -17.35 -3.63
CA ASN A 84 -9.78 -18.34 -3.76
C ASN A 84 -9.90 -18.85 -5.20
N ALA A 85 -9.82 -17.98 -6.21
CA ALA A 85 -9.85 -18.37 -7.62
C ALA A 85 -8.65 -19.26 -8.02
N SER A 86 -7.47 -18.98 -7.47
CA SER A 86 -6.29 -19.83 -7.65
C SER A 86 -6.47 -21.22 -7.03
N SER A 87 -7.03 -21.32 -5.81
CA SER A 87 -7.29 -22.62 -5.17
C SER A 87 -8.32 -23.47 -5.92
N VAL A 88 -9.36 -22.86 -6.51
CA VAL A 88 -10.34 -23.58 -7.33
C VAL A 88 -9.69 -24.14 -8.60
N SER A 89 -8.72 -23.44 -9.17
CA SER A 89 -8.03 -23.89 -10.39
C SER A 89 -7.11 -25.10 -10.15
N THR A 90 -6.60 -25.29 -8.93
CA THR A 90 -5.79 -26.47 -8.56
C THR A 90 -6.61 -27.74 -8.30
N GLU A 91 -7.93 -27.63 -8.08
CA GLU A 91 -8.78 -28.78 -7.74
C GLU A 91 -9.26 -29.56 -8.99
N PHE A 92 -9.34 -28.91 -10.15
CA PHE A 92 -9.79 -29.55 -11.41
C PHE A 92 -8.68 -30.30 -12.17
N THR A 93 -7.49 -30.48 -11.58
CA THR A 93 -6.38 -31.25 -12.17
C THR A 93 -6.02 -32.42 -11.26
N THR A 94 -6.89 -33.42 -11.16
CA THR A 94 -6.48 -34.77 -10.74
C THR A 94 -7.13 -35.80 -11.67
N PRO A 95 -6.36 -36.79 -12.19
CA PRO A 95 -6.79 -37.72 -13.24
C PRO A 95 -7.83 -38.74 -12.76
#